data_AF-A0A4P9XX76-F1
#
_entry.id   AF-A0A4P9XX76-F1
#
_cell.length_a   1.000
_cell.length_b   1.000
_cell.length_c   1.000
_cell.angle_alpha   90.00
_cell.angle_beta   90.00
_cell.angle_gamma   90.00
#
_symmetry.space_group_name_H-M   'P 1'
#
loop_
_entity.id
_entity.type
_entity.pdbx_description
1 polymer ?
#
loop_
_entity_poly.entity_id
_entity_poly.type
_entity_poly.pdbx_seq_one_letter_code
_entity_poly.pdbx_strand_id
1 'polypeptide(L)'
;MKLTATTLPTLLPADTELARLTCLSLRGRGITHLEDLSRQLPALKRVDLTDNAIRHPDALSGLRKCSAMTQLVLQGNQLAELDWITWLPADMHVLNVSRNELAMLPESVQQCRALKALMLNHNKLKRIEQVANMPELNTLVISHNQVEELPALATLPGLIKLSATHNKLRKLPDMHTLKNLRELRLSGNRITKIDAQQLPAGLNVLELGDNLIRDWSDIEPLRELKRLTHIALKGNPIAKRDDYEKTIRAWFPKLRVFDGRRVDALFLERKEEKEREKERLAREEAEQKEQAEQAESSEEEEEEEEEEKPKLKKSKKSKKKRKHETENAGKRRRRHDADAMDVDSDDKEKPRNKQQPSKRARKEQHSSKEAPSAEVVAARRRALLGGPFAGKSEAKVAKSSGSLHKRTTSDKRKRTSTKRDADGTKVVDFDQL
;
A
#
# COMPACT_ATOMS: atom_id res chain seq x y z
N MET A 1 13.94 1.50 -25.75
CA MET A 1 14.97 2.55 -25.92
C MET A 1 16.19 2.16 -25.09
N LYS A 2 17.41 2.26 -25.65
CA LYS A 2 18.64 2.04 -24.86
C LYS A 2 19.00 3.33 -24.13
N LEU A 3 19.29 3.23 -22.84
CA LEU A 3 19.81 4.32 -22.04
C LEU A 3 21.33 4.35 -22.15
N THR A 4 21.81 5.30 -22.91
CA THR A 4 23.22 5.57 -23.25
C THR A 4 23.66 6.91 -22.68
N ALA A 5 24.97 7.17 -22.67
CA ALA A 5 25.50 8.48 -22.29
C ALA A 5 24.99 9.63 -23.20
N THR A 6 24.62 9.34 -24.44
CA THR A 6 24.10 10.32 -25.40
C THR A 6 22.59 10.57 -25.26
N THR A 7 21.84 9.56 -24.84
CA THR A 7 20.39 9.68 -24.63
C THR A 7 20.06 10.23 -23.25
N LEU A 8 20.91 10.02 -22.24
CA LEU A 8 20.69 10.49 -20.88
C LEU A 8 20.43 12.01 -20.79
N PRO A 9 21.20 12.91 -21.46
CA PRO A 9 20.91 14.34 -21.42
C PRO A 9 19.57 14.72 -22.05
N THR A 10 19.15 14.04 -23.13
CA THR A 10 17.86 14.31 -23.80
C THR A 10 16.65 13.96 -22.93
N LEU A 11 16.89 13.13 -21.93
CA LEU A 11 15.92 12.59 -21.00
C LEU A 11 15.83 13.46 -19.73
N LEU A 12 16.76 14.37 -19.50
CA LEU A 12 16.81 15.21 -18.31
C LEU A 12 16.61 16.68 -18.68
N PRO A 13 16.16 17.53 -17.74
CA PRO A 13 16.15 18.97 -17.95
C PRO A 13 17.54 19.48 -18.36
N ALA A 14 17.61 20.45 -19.26
CA ALA A 14 18.87 20.94 -19.85
C ALA A 14 19.88 21.44 -18.79
N ASP A 15 19.39 21.96 -17.66
CA ASP A 15 20.21 22.52 -16.57
C ASP A 15 20.68 21.47 -15.53
N THR A 16 20.54 20.17 -15.82
CA THR A 16 20.86 19.11 -14.86
C THR A 16 22.38 18.90 -14.74
N GLU A 17 22.95 19.24 -13.59
CA GLU A 17 24.33 18.89 -13.24
C GLU A 17 24.48 17.39 -12.96
N LEU A 18 24.77 16.61 -14.00
CA LEU A 18 24.90 15.14 -13.93
C LEU A 18 25.91 14.67 -12.87
N ALA A 19 27.04 15.38 -12.73
CA ALA A 19 28.10 15.02 -11.80
C ALA A 19 27.66 15.04 -10.32
N ARG A 20 26.65 15.83 -9.97
CA ARG A 20 26.11 15.96 -8.60
C ARG A 20 24.76 15.28 -8.42
N LEU A 21 24.24 14.65 -9.48
CA LEU A 21 22.96 14.00 -9.45
C LEU A 21 23.02 12.76 -8.55
N THR A 22 22.24 12.79 -7.47
CA THR A 22 22.16 11.69 -6.49
C THR A 22 20.95 10.79 -6.71
N CYS A 23 19.93 11.28 -7.41
CA CYS A 23 18.70 10.56 -7.71
C CYS A 23 18.37 10.70 -9.20
N LEU A 24 18.21 9.58 -9.88
CA LEU A 24 17.81 9.52 -11.28
C LEU A 24 16.50 8.75 -11.37
N SER A 25 15.42 9.42 -11.80
CA SER A 25 14.16 8.76 -12.13
C SER A 25 13.91 8.84 -13.63
N LEU A 26 13.68 7.67 -14.23
CA LEU A 26 13.44 7.46 -15.65
C LEU A 26 12.19 6.60 -15.83
N ARG A 27 11.15 6.89 -15.05
CA ARG A 27 9.90 6.13 -15.05
C ARG A 27 9.15 6.23 -16.38
N GLY A 28 8.61 5.12 -16.89
CA GLY A 28 7.68 5.14 -18.01
C GLY A 28 8.31 5.43 -19.38
N ARG A 29 9.62 5.23 -19.55
CA ARG A 29 10.36 5.69 -20.74
C ARG A 29 10.65 4.59 -21.76
N GLY A 30 10.10 3.40 -21.56
CA GLY A 30 10.33 2.25 -22.43
C GLY A 30 11.81 1.87 -22.51
N ILE A 31 12.57 2.07 -21.43
CA ILE A 31 13.98 1.69 -21.36
C ILE A 31 14.08 0.16 -21.39
N THR A 32 14.91 -0.36 -22.28
CA THR A 32 15.11 -1.80 -22.49
C THR A 32 16.52 -2.26 -22.12
N HIS A 33 17.47 -1.33 -22.00
CA HIS A 33 18.89 -1.61 -21.74
C HIS A 33 19.56 -0.37 -21.16
N LEU A 34 20.49 -0.57 -20.22
CA LEU A 34 21.31 0.46 -19.61
C LEU A 34 22.79 0.22 -19.95
N GLU A 35 23.42 1.21 -20.57
CA GLU A 35 24.87 1.29 -20.69
C GLU A 35 25.51 1.82 -19.41
N ASP A 36 26.83 1.74 -19.34
CA ASP A 36 27.62 2.23 -18.19
C ASP A 36 27.53 3.76 -18.11
N LEU A 37 26.79 4.24 -17.09
CA LEU A 37 26.61 5.66 -16.78
C LEU A 37 27.43 6.13 -15.57
N SER A 38 28.30 5.27 -15.03
CA SER A 38 29.05 5.55 -13.79
C SER A 38 29.95 6.78 -13.88
N ARG A 39 30.48 7.07 -15.08
CA ARG A 39 31.32 8.26 -15.32
C ARG A 39 30.52 9.56 -15.31
N GLN A 40 29.31 9.53 -15.84
CA GLN A 40 28.43 10.69 -15.95
C GLN A 40 27.72 10.96 -14.61
N LEU A 41 27.45 9.91 -13.83
CA LEU A 41 26.67 9.94 -12.60
C LEU A 41 27.47 9.35 -11.42
N PRO A 42 28.62 9.93 -11.02
CA PRO A 42 29.50 9.36 -10.00
C PRO A 42 28.89 9.40 -8.59
N ALA A 43 27.97 10.34 -8.33
CA ALA A 43 27.32 10.54 -7.03
C ALA A 43 25.95 9.84 -6.91
N LEU A 44 25.59 8.97 -7.87
CA LEU A 44 24.26 8.40 -7.96
C LEU A 44 23.98 7.41 -6.82
N LYS A 45 22.98 7.75 -6.01
CA LYS A 45 22.55 6.96 -4.84
C LYS A 45 21.24 6.22 -5.09
N ARG A 46 20.32 6.83 -5.84
CA ARG A 46 19.00 6.25 -6.14
C ARG A 46 18.77 6.22 -7.64
N VAL A 47 18.37 5.05 -8.13
CA VAL A 47 17.95 4.85 -9.51
C VAL A 47 16.54 4.30 -9.53
N ASP A 48 15.65 4.99 -10.23
CA ASP A 48 14.27 4.61 -10.43
C ASP A 48 13.98 4.41 -11.92
N LEU A 49 13.73 3.15 -12.26
CA LEU A 49 13.43 2.65 -13.60
C LEU A 49 12.03 2.03 -13.63
N THR A 50 11.12 2.55 -12.82
CA THR A 50 9.74 2.05 -12.75
C THR A 50 9.03 2.09 -14.11
N ASP A 51 8.15 1.13 -14.38
CA ASP A 51 7.31 1.06 -15.58
C ASP A 51 8.12 1.19 -16.88
N ASN A 52 9.17 0.38 -17.03
CA ASN A 52 9.98 0.30 -18.26
C ASN A 52 9.85 -1.07 -18.92
N ALA A 53 10.67 -1.34 -19.94
CA ALA A 53 10.65 -2.57 -20.73
C ALA A 53 11.91 -3.43 -20.50
N ILE A 54 12.42 -3.43 -19.26
CA ILE A 54 13.61 -4.20 -18.89
C ILE A 54 13.21 -5.66 -18.68
N ARG A 55 13.72 -6.55 -19.54
CA ARG A 55 13.36 -7.97 -19.54
C ARG A 55 14.53 -8.88 -19.21
N HIS A 56 15.68 -8.63 -19.83
CA HIS A 56 16.86 -9.49 -19.75
C HIS A 56 17.83 -8.97 -18.68
N PRO A 57 18.55 -9.84 -17.97
CA PRO A 57 19.50 -9.44 -16.90
C PRO A 57 20.60 -8.52 -17.43
N ASP A 58 21.10 -8.76 -18.65
CA ASP A 58 22.15 -7.97 -19.28
C ASP A 58 21.74 -6.51 -19.55
N ALA A 59 20.43 -6.23 -19.56
CA ALA A 59 19.91 -4.88 -19.63
C ALA A 59 20.34 -4.00 -18.45
N LEU A 60 20.78 -4.58 -17.34
CA LEU A 60 21.23 -3.87 -16.16
C LEU A 60 22.76 -3.82 -16.03
N SER A 61 23.50 -4.30 -17.04
CA SER A 61 24.97 -4.36 -17.02
C SER A 61 25.63 -3.00 -16.76
N GLY A 62 25.00 -1.91 -17.22
CA GLY A 62 25.43 -0.54 -16.94
C GLY A 62 25.47 -0.13 -15.47
N LEU A 63 24.75 -0.83 -14.59
CA LEU A 63 24.75 -0.55 -13.15
C LEU A 63 25.97 -1.12 -12.42
N ARG A 64 26.75 -2.00 -13.07
CA ARG A 64 27.88 -2.71 -12.44
C ARG A 64 28.93 -1.77 -11.81
N LYS A 65 29.12 -0.58 -12.36
CA LYS A 65 30.12 0.39 -11.89
C LYS A 65 29.52 1.49 -11.01
N CYS A 66 28.23 1.48 -10.74
CA CYS A 66 27.55 2.45 -9.88
C CYS A 66 27.75 2.09 -8.39
N SER A 67 28.97 2.26 -7.88
CA SER A 67 29.36 1.84 -6.52
C SER A 67 28.71 2.64 -5.39
N ALA A 68 28.28 3.88 -5.65
CA ALA A 68 27.62 4.74 -4.67
C ALA A 68 26.11 4.49 -4.53
N MET A 69 25.54 3.57 -5.33
CA MET A 69 24.11 3.30 -5.33
C MET A 69 23.68 2.59 -4.05
N THR A 70 22.60 3.08 -3.45
CA THR A 70 22.01 2.52 -2.23
C THR A 70 20.55 2.13 -2.41
N GLN A 71 19.91 2.60 -3.49
CA GLN A 71 18.51 2.34 -3.78
C GLN A 71 18.31 2.08 -5.27
N LEU A 72 17.66 0.96 -5.60
CA LEU A 72 17.26 0.63 -6.96
C LEU A 72 15.79 0.23 -7.00
N VAL A 73 15.05 0.91 -7.87
CA VAL A 73 13.63 0.66 -8.13
C VAL A 73 13.48 0.23 -9.59
N LEU A 74 13.01 -0.99 -9.78
CA LEU A 74 12.77 -1.67 -11.05
C LEU A 74 11.32 -2.16 -11.15
N GLN A 75 10.41 -1.50 -10.42
CA GLN A 75 9.01 -1.87 -10.38
C GLN A 75 8.37 -1.83 -11.77
N GLY A 76 7.50 -2.79 -12.11
CA GLY A 76 6.73 -2.73 -13.36
C GLY A 76 7.57 -2.96 -14.61
N ASN A 77 8.53 -3.88 -14.54
CA ASN A 77 9.34 -4.34 -15.68
C ASN A 77 8.97 -5.81 -16.02
N GLN A 78 9.74 -6.48 -16.88
CA GLN A 78 9.51 -7.88 -17.25
C GLN A 78 10.67 -8.79 -16.84
N LEU A 79 11.30 -8.52 -15.70
CA LEU A 79 12.42 -9.32 -15.19
C LEU A 79 11.92 -10.70 -14.74
N ALA A 80 12.46 -11.75 -15.33
CA ALA A 80 12.18 -13.14 -14.93
C ALA A 80 13.19 -13.68 -13.91
N GLU A 81 14.39 -13.09 -13.86
CA GLU A 81 15.52 -13.54 -13.04
C GLU A 81 16.32 -12.36 -12.45
N LEU A 82 17.12 -12.66 -11.42
CA LEU A 82 17.90 -11.69 -10.65
C LEU A 82 19.42 -11.97 -10.67
N ASP A 83 19.95 -12.61 -11.71
CA ASP A 83 21.39 -12.97 -11.75
C ASP A 83 22.33 -11.75 -11.67
N TRP A 84 21.83 -10.62 -12.14
CA TRP A 84 22.47 -9.30 -12.07
C TRP A 84 22.59 -8.74 -10.64
N ILE A 85 21.97 -9.37 -9.63
CA ILE A 85 22.04 -8.90 -8.24
C ILE A 85 23.47 -8.88 -7.69
N THR A 86 24.33 -9.75 -8.22
CA THR A 86 25.77 -9.79 -7.92
C THR A 86 26.51 -8.53 -8.36
N TRP A 87 25.91 -7.68 -9.20
CA TRP A 87 26.48 -6.43 -9.67
C TRP A 87 26.11 -5.24 -8.79
N LEU A 88 25.18 -5.43 -7.85
CA LEU A 88 24.79 -4.39 -6.92
C LEU A 88 25.90 -4.17 -5.87
N PRO A 89 26.10 -2.93 -5.42
CA PRO A 89 27.08 -2.64 -4.39
C PRO A 89 26.68 -3.26 -3.05
N ALA A 90 27.68 -3.56 -2.22
CA ALA A 90 27.48 -4.18 -0.90
C ALA A 90 26.67 -3.30 0.07
N ASP A 91 26.70 -1.98 -0.11
CA ASP A 91 25.97 -0.99 0.71
C ASP A 91 24.56 -0.68 0.16
N MET A 92 23.99 -1.62 -0.61
CA MET A 92 22.62 -1.51 -1.09
C MET A 92 21.63 -1.61 0.07
N HIS A 93 20.75 -0.63 0.19
CA HIS A 93 19.79 -0.50 1.28
C HIS A 93 18.35 -0.81 0.88
N VAL A 94 17.95 -0.47 -0.35
CA VAL A 94 16.58 -0.64 -0.84
C VAL A 94 16.61 -1.26 -2.24
N LEU A 95 15.89 -2.36 -2.39
CA LEU A 95 15.67 -3.00 -3.68
C LEU A 95 14.17 -3.22 -3.88
N ASN A 96 13.61 -2.57 -4.90
CA ASN A 96 12.24 -2.79 -5.32
C ASN A 96 12.23 -3.40 -6.72
N VAL A 97 11.82 -4.66 -6.79
CA VAL A 97 11.63 -5.45 -8.02
C VAL A 97 10.19 -5.97 -8.09
N SER A 98 9.25 -5.21 -7.52
CA SER A 98 7.83 -5.53 -7.56
C SER A 98 7.25 -5.45 -8.98
N ARG A 99 6.10 -6.10 -9.23
CA ARG A 99 5.44 -6.12 -10.55
C ARG A 99 6.40 -6.53 -11.67
N ASN A 100 7.04 -7.68 -11.49
CA ASN A 100 7.92 -8.33 -12.48
C ASN A 100 7.45 -9.79 -12.66
N GLU A 101 8.27 -10.64 -13.27
CA GLU A 101 7.94 -12.02 -13.59
C GLU A 101 8.78 -13.04 -12.80
N LEU A 102 9.35 -12.63 -11.66
CA LEU A 102 10.28 -13.46 -10.89
C LEU A 102 9.61 -14.74 -10.39
N ALA A 103 10.14 -15.89 -10.80
CA ALA A 103 9.66 -17.20 -10.35
C ALA A 103 10.40 -17.71 -9.10
N MET A 104 11.64 -17.27 -8.91
CA MET A 104 12.49 -17.63 -7.77
C MET A 104 13.43 -16.49 -7.40
N LEU A 105 13.93 -16.52 -6.16
CA LEU A 105 15.05 -15.70 -5.71
C LEU A 105 16.34 -16.51 -5.85
N PRO A 106 17.40 -15.98 -6.50
CA PRO A 106 18.68 -16.65 -6.55
C PRO A 106 19.40 -16.55 -5.20
N GLU A 107 20.27 -17.52 -4.89
CA GLU A 107 21.06 -17.56 -3.65
C GLU A 107 21.93 -16.30 -3.48
N SER A 108 22.38 -15.73 -4.59
CA SER A 108 23.20 -14.51 -4.65
C SER A 108 22.55 -13.28 -4.02
N VAL A 109 21.22 -13.24 -3.84
CA VAL A 109 20.53 -12.13 -3.12
C VAL A 109 21.08 -11.93 -1.70
N GLN A 110 21.59 -12.99 -1.08
CA GLN A 110 22.17 -12.95 0.27
C GLN A 110 23.45 -12.12 0.36
N GLN A 111 24.10 -11.81 -0.77
CA GLN A 111 25.27 -10.94 -0.80
C GLN A 111 24.93 -9.48 -0.44
N CYS A 112 23.68 -9.06 -0.66
CA CYS A 112 23.18 -7.75 -0.27
C CYS A 112 22.89 -7.68 1.25
N ARG A 113 23.93 -7.89 2.07
CA ARG A 113 23.80 -7.99 3.54
C ARG A 113 23.34 -6.70 4.23
N ALA A 114 23.57 -5.55 3.59
CA ALA A 114 23.14 -4.23 4.09
C ALA A 114 21.69 -3.88 3.71
N LEU A 115 20.98 -4.76 2.99
CA LEU A 115 19.64 -4.46 2.50
C LEU A 115 18.65 -4.36 3.65
N LYS A 116 18.00 -3.20 3.75
CA LYS A 116 17.01 -2.90 4.79
C LYS A 116 15.59 -3.13 4.29
N ALA A 117 15.32 -2.85 3.02
CA ALA A 117 14.00 -3.03 2.42
C ALA A 117 14.06 -3.81 1.12
N LEU A 118 13.26 -4.88 1.04
CA LEU A 118 13.11 -5.72 -0.15
C LEU A 118 11.63 -5.79 -0.55
N MET A 119 11.32 -5.27 -1.74
CA MET A 119 9.98 -5.36 -2.32
C MET A 119 9.96 -6.30 -3.52
N LEU A 120 9.11 -7.31 -3.41
CA LEU A 120 8.94 -8.42 -4.36
C LEU A 120 7.47 -8.65 -4.69
N ASN A 121 6.57 -7.73 -4.32
CA ASN A 121 5.14 -7.92 -4.53
C ASN A 121 4.77 -8.00 -6.02
N HIS A 122 3.68 -8.72 -6.34
CA HIS A 122 3.26 -8.98 -7.72
C HIS A 122 4.37 -9.63 -8.56
N ASN A 123 4.85 -10.78 -8.11
CA ASN A 123 5.74 -11.66 -8.86
C ASN A 123 5.13 -13.08 -8.89
N LYS A 124 5.92 -14.08 -9.29
CA LYS A 124 5.49 -15.49 -9.39
C LYS A 124 6.25 -16.38 -8.39
N LEU A 125 6.76 -15.80 -7.30
CA LEU A 125 7.60 -16.49 -6.32
C LEU A 125 6.81 -17.59 -5.59
N LYS A 126 7.39 -18.79 -5.50
CA LYS A 126 6.86 -19.92 -4.71
C LYS A 126 7.55 -20.10 -3.37
N ARG A 127 8.80 -19.66 -3.25
CA ARG A 127 9.64 -19.76 -2.06
C ARG A 127 10.51 -18.51 -1.94
N ILE A 128 10.95 -18.23 -0.72
CA ILE A 128 11.78 -17.07 -0.37
C ILE A 128 12.82 -17.42 0.70
N GLU A 129 13.30 -18.67 0.75
CA GLU A 129 14.22 -19.16 1.80
C GLU A 129 15.48 -18.31 1.92
N GLN A 130 15.93 -17.74 0.80
CA GLN A 130 17.12 -16.91 0.70
C GLN A 130 17.07 -15.67 1.60
N VAL A 131 15.87 -15.15 1.93
CA VAL A 131 15.78 -13.92 2.74
C VAL A 131 16.23 -14.14 4.18
N ALA A 132 16.27 -15.38 4.67
CA ALA A 132 16.67 -15.70 6.04
C ALA A 132 18.11 -15.26 6.36
N ASN A 133 18.98 -15.07 5.37
CA ASN A 133 20.38 -14.69 5.56
C ASN A 133 20.64 -13.18 5.37
N MET A 134 19.61 -12.33 5.51
CA MET A 134 19.69 -10.88 5.30
C MET A 134 19.49 -10.11 6.63
N PRO A 135 20.51 -10.02 7.50
CA PRO A 135 20.34 -9.64 8.92
C PRO A 135 19.86 -8.20 9.16
N GLU A 136 20.15 -7.28 8.22
CA GLU A 136 19.75 -5.88 8.29
C GLU A 136 18.33 -5.62 7.76
N LEU A 137 17.64 -6.66 7.26
CA LEU A 137 16.33 -6.51 6.65
C LEU A 137 15.30 -6.09 7.70
N ASN A 138 14.72 -4.91 7.52
CA ASN A 138 13.67 -4.36 8.37
C ASN A 138 12.30 -4.39 7.72
N THR A 139 12.23 -4.44 6.39
CA THR A 139 11.00 -4.44 5.62
C THR A 139 11.06 -5.50 4.53
N LEU A 140 10.12 -6.43 4.56
CA LEU A 140 9.93 -7.44 3.53
C LEU A 140 8.49 -7.40 2.99
N VAL A 141 8.35 -7.16 1.70
CA VAL A 141 7.04 -7.13 1.03
C VAL A 141 7.03 -8.15 -0.10
N ILE A 142 6.28 -9.23 0.09
CA ILE A 142 6.15 -10.36 -0.86
C ILE A 142 4.68 -10.58 -1.28
N SER A 143 3.83 -9.58 -1.11
CA SER A 143 2.39 -9.69 -1.39
C SER A 143 2.08 -10.01 -2.86
N HIS A 144 0.97 -10.70 -3.15
CA HIS A 144 0.60 -11.14 -4.50
C HIS A 144 1.70 -11.99 -5.16
N ASN A 145 2.07 -13.06 -4.47
CA ASN A 145 2.95 -14.12 -4.99
C ASN A 145 2.26 -15.48 -4.82
N GLN A 146 3.01 -16.57 -4.92
CA GLN A 146 2.51 -17.94 -4.76
C GLN A 146 3.25 -18.65 -3.62
N VAL A 147 3.70 -17.91 -2.61
CA VAL A 147 4.50 -18.44 -1.50
C VAL A 147 3.62 -19.34 -0.63
N GLU A 148 4.07 -20.57 -0.44
CA GLU A 148 3.34 -21.58 0.34
C GLU A 148 3.79 -21.64 1.79
N GLU A 149 5.06 -21.32 2.05
CA GLU A 149 5.69 -21.32 3.36
C GLU A 149 6.68 -20.16 3.49
N LEU A 150 6.72 -19.53 4.68
CA LEU A 150 7.75 -18.57 5.03
C LEU A 150 8.93 -19.32 5.64
N PRO A 151 10.18 -18.87 5.41
CA PRO A 151 11.34 -19.47 6.05
C PRO A 151 11.37 -19.17 7.55
N ALA A 152 12.34 -19.75 8.26
CA ALA A 152 12.63 -19.34 9.63
C ALA A 152 13.05 -17.86 9.64
N LEU A 153 12.18 -17.00 10.17
CA LEU A 153 12.43 -15.56 10.21
C LEU A 153 13.21 -15.12 11.46
N ALA A 154 13.47 -16.03 12.41
CA ALA A 154 14.21 -15.74 13.63
C ALA A 154 15.61 -15.16 13.40
N THR A 155 16.17 -15.34 12.20
CA THR A 155 17.47 -14.79 11.76
C THR A 155 17.39 -13.33 11.30
N LEU A 156 16.20 -12.71 11.32
CA LEU A 156 15.95 -11.32 10.90
C LEU A 156 15.59 -10.44 12.11
N PRO A 157 16.50 -10.23 13.08
CA PRO A 157 16.19 -9.53 14.33
C PRO A 157 15.75 -8.07 14.12
N GLY A 158 16.13 -7.48 12.98
CA GLY A 158 15.77 -6.13 12.57
C GLY A 158 14.39 -5.99 11.91
N LEU A 159 13.66 -7.08 11.66
CA LEU A 159 12.40 -7.05 10.91
C LEU A 159 11.32 -6.28 11.67
N ILE A 160 10.82 -5.21 11.04
CA ILE A 160 9.76 -4.32 11.57
C ILE A 160 8.44 -4.58 10.84
N LYS A 161 8.52 -4.80 9.53
CA LYS A 161 7.36 -4.96 8.64
C LYS A 161 7.50 -6.18 7.76
N LEU A 162 6.49 -7.06 7.81
CA LEU A 162 6.32 -8.18 6.89
C LEU A 162 4.94 -8.10 6.25
N SER A 163 4.89 -8.06 4.93
CA SER A 163 3.65 -8.17 4.16
C SER A 163 3.73 -9.33 3.18
N ALA A 164 2.89 -10.34 3.40
CA ALA A 164 2.73 -11.50 2.54
C ALA A 164 1.25 -11.70 2.15
N THR A 165 0.53 -10.59 1.97
CA THR A 165 -0.88 -10.57 1.55
C THR A 165 -1.06 -11.27 0.20
N HIS A 166 -2.16 -11.99 -0.04
CA HIS A 166 -2.42 -12.69 -1.30
C HIS A 166 -1.30 -13.67 -1.67
N ASN A 167 -1.11 -14.69 -0.84
CA ASN A 167 -0.19 -15.81 -1.07
C ASN A 167 -0.93 -17.14 -0.81
N LYS A 168 -0.20 -18.24 -0.62
CA LYS A 168 -0.75 -19.58 -0.37
C LYS A 168 -0.36 -20.12 1.01
N LEU A 169 0.00 -19.23 1.95
CA LEU A 169 0.47 -19.61 3.28
C LEU A 169 -0.60 -20.38 4.05
N ARG A 170 -0.22 -21.53 4.61
CA ARG A 170 -1.13 -22.36 5.45
C ARG A 170 -0.84 -22.26 6.94
N LYS A 171 0.42 -21.98 7.29
CA LYS A 171 0.93 -21.87 8.65
C LYS A 171 1.95 -20.75 8.72
N LEU A 172 2.19 -20.26 9.93
CA LEU A 172 3.24 -19.29 10.20
C LEU A 172 4.46 -19.99 10.79
N PRO A 173 5.68 -19.54 10.43
CA PRO A 173 6.89 -19.97 11.11
C PRO A 173 6.89 -19.38 12.52
N ASP A 174 7.82 -19.85 13.33
CA ASP A 174 8.07 -19.24 14.62
C ASP A 174 8.68 -17.83 14.44
N MET A 175 8.03 -16.81 15.01
CA MET A 175 8.46 -15.41 15.00
C MET A 175 8.48 -14.78 16.40
N HIS A 176 8.41 -15.57 17.50
CA HIS A 176 8.40 -14.99 18.86
C HIS A 176 9.67 -14.17 19.18
N THR A 177 10.79 -14.47 18.52
CA THR A 177 12.08 -13.80 18.70
C THR A 177 12.14 -12.42 18.00
N LEU A 178 11.20 -12.10 17.11
CA LEU A 178 11.18 -10.85 16.34
C LEU A 178 10.66 -9.67 17.17
N LYS A 179 11.45 -9.21 18.14
CA LYS A 179 11.10 -8.15 19.09
C LYS A 179 10.73 -6.81 18.45
N ASN A 180 11.25 -6.56 17.24
CA ASN A 180 11.05 -5.32 16.49
C ASN A 180 9.86 -5.38 15.52
N LEU A 181 9.27 -6.56 15.28
CA LEU A 181 8.16 -6.69 14.33
C LEU A 181 6.94 -5.96 14.89
N ARG A 182 6.49 -4.94 14.15
CA ARG A 182 5.31 -4.12 14.49
C ARG A 182 4.15 -4.38 13.55
N GLU A 183 4.43 -4.78 12.32
CA GLU A 183 3.43 -4.90 11.26
C GLU A 183 3.53 -6.24 10.52
N LEU A 184 2.47 -7.03 10.61
CA LEU A 184 2.34 -8.32 9.97
C LEU A 184 1.05 -8.37 9.15
N ARG A 185 1.18 -8.39 7.82
CA ARG A 185 0.04 -8.50 6.89
C ARG A 185 0.04 -9.84 6.18
N LEU A 186 -1.03 -10.60 6.36
CA LEU A 186 -1.22 -11.97 5.91
C LEU A 186 -2.60 -12.19 5.30
N SER A 187 -3.35 -11.13 4.96
CA SER A 187 -4.68 -11.29 4.38
C SER A 187 -4.65 -12.03 3.03
N GLY A 188 -5.70 -12.75 2.67
CA GLY A 188 -5.77 -13.47 1.40
C GLY A 188 -4.82 -14.67 1.34
N ASN A 189 -4.73 -15.44 2.43
CA ASN A 189 -3.92 -16.66 2.52
C ASN A 189 -4.85 -17.86 2.83
N ARG A 190 -4.26 -18.99 3.26
CA ARG A 190 -4.97 -20.24 3.60
C ARG A 190 -4.73 -20.63 5.05
N ILE A 191 -4.51 -19.65 5.93
CA ILE A 191 -4.22 -19.86 7.34
C ILE A 191 -5.51 -20.29 8.04
N THR A 192 -5.45 -21.39 8.78
CA THR A 192 -6.60 -21.90 9.54
C THR A 192 -6.51 -21.60 11.03
N LYS A 193 -5.28 -21.49 11.58
CA LYS A 193 -5.04 -21.21 13.00
C LYS A 193 -3.75 -20.44 13.21
N ILE A 194 -3.65 -19.79 14.36
CA ILE A 194 -2.49 -19.06 14.86
C ILE A 194 -2.09 -19.66 16.19
N ASP A 195 -0.84 -20.08 16.34
CA ASP A 195 -0.32 -20.60 17.61
C ASP A 195 0.38 -19.48 18.42
N ALA A 196 0.30 -19.53 19.76
CA ALA A 196 0.85 -18.50 20.64
C ALA A 196 2.35 -18.27 20.50
N GLN A 197 3.07 -19.35 20.23
CA GLN A 197 4.52 -19.34 20.08
C GLN A 197 4.96 -18.73 18.75
N GLN A 198 4.05 -18.50 17.80
CA GLN A 198 4.42 -18.00 16.47
C GLN A 198 4.51 -16.48 16.39
N LEU A 199 3.91 -15.71 17.31
CA LEU A 199 3.79 -14.26 17.17
C LEU A 199 4.60 -13.49 18.23
N PRO A 200 5.24 -12.37 17.86
CA PRO A 200 5.91 -11.52 18.83
C PRO A 200 4.92 -10.67 19.61
N ALA A 201 5.14 -10.54 20.92
CA ALA A 201 4.29 -9.74 21.82
C ALA A 201 4.25 -8.23 21.49
N GLY A 202 5.21 -7.75 20.70
CA GLY A 202 5.38 -6.35 20.31
C GLY A 202 4.57 -5.90 19.09
N LEU A 203 3.65 -6.72 18.59
CA LEU A 203 2.93 -6.47 17.33
C LEU A 203 1.85 -5.39 17.49
N ASN A 204 1.80 -4.44 16.56
CA ASN A 204 0.84 -3.34 16.54
C ASN A 204 -0.26 -3.52 15.49
N VAL A 205 0.09 -4.11 14.34
CA VAL A 205 -0.78 -4.31 13.18
C VAL A 205 -0.75 -5.78 12.78
N LEU A 206 -1.91 -6.42 12.80
CA LEU A 206 -2.10 -7.80 12.35
C LEU A 206 -3.27 -7.87 11.37
N GLU A 207 -2.98 -8.15 10.11
CA GLU A 207 -4.02 -8.37 9.11
C GLU A 207 -4.06 -9.84 8.72
N LEU A 208 -5.18 -10.49 9.01
CA LEU A 208 -5.46 -11.90 8.74
C LEU A 208 -6.75 -12.06 7.94
N GLY A 209 -7.22 -11.01 7.27
CA GLY A 209 -8.47 -11.05 6.49
C GLY A 209 -8.42 -12.10 5.38
N ASP A 210 -9.58 -12.53 4.88
CA ASP A 210 -9.68 -13.48 3.76
C ASP A 210 -8.78 -14.73 3.93
N ASN A 211 -8.85 -15.35 5.11
CA ASN A 211 -8.20 -16.61 5.45
C ASN A 211 -9.26 -17.69 5.76
N LEU A 212 -8.84 -18.80 6.38
CA LEU A 212 -9.69 -19.95 6.66
C LEU A 212 -9.89 -20.19 8.17
N ILE A 213 -9.85 -19.12 8.98
CA ILE A 213 -10.02 -19.17 10.44
C ILE A 213 -11.51 -19.36 10.78
N ARG A 214 -11.85 -20.40 11.54
CA ARG A 214 -13.25 -20.79 11.77
C ARG A 214 -13.73 -20.47 13.17
N ASP A 215 -12.91 -20.75 14.17
CA ASP A 215 -13.32 -20.75 15.56
C ASP A 215 -12.44 -19.86 16.44
N TRP A 216 -12.96 -19.47 17.61
CA TRP A 216 -12.22 -18.66 18.57
C TRP A 216 -10.96 -19.36 19.09
N SER A 217 -10.96 -20.69 19.18
CA SER A 217 -9.80 -21.50 19.54
C SER A 217 -8.64 -21.37 18.53
N ASP A 218 -8.95 -21.09 17.25
CA ASP A 218 -7.94 -20.93 16.20
C ASP A 218 -7.12 -19.64 16.38
N ILE A 219 -7.65 -18.67 17.13
CA ILE A 219 -7.05 -17.36 17.36
C ILE A 219 -6.97 -16.99 18.84
N GLU A 220 -7.26 -17.92 19.74
CA GLU A 220 -7.17 -17.71 21.18
C GLU A 220 -5.84 -17.08 21.60
N PRO A 221 -4.68 -17.46 21.01
CA PRO A 221 -3.42 -16.82 21.34
C PRO A 221 -3.30 -15.33 21.04
N LEU A 222 -4.13 -14.79 20.15
CA LEU A 222 -4.11 -13.36 19.84
C LEU A 222 -4.45 -12.51 21.08
N ARG A 223 -5.15 -13.08 22.08
CA ARG A 223 -5.49 -12.41 23.35
C ARG A 223 -4.29 -11.84 24.10
N GLU A 224 -3.12 -12.45 23.95
CA GLU A 224 -1.90 -12.01 24.62
C GLU A 224 -1.27 -10.76 23.97
N LEU A 225 -1.70 -10.38 22.76
CA LEU A 225 -1.18 -9.25 22.00
C LEU A 225 -1.78 -7.91 22.47
N LYS A 226 -1.45 -7.52 23.71
CA LYS A 226 -1.98 -6.31 24.38
C LYS A 226 -1.59 -4.99 23.72
N ARG A 227 -0.61 -5.00 22.81
CA ARG A 227 -0.14 -3.83 22.04
C ARG A 227 -0.83 -3.67 20.69
N LEU A 228 -1.71 -4.60 20.33
CA LEU A 228 -2.38 -4.57 19.04
C LEU A 228 -3.32 -3.36 18.95
N THR A 229 -3.15 -2.58 17.89
CA THR A 229 -3.94 -1.38 17.61
C THR A 229 -4.75 -1.53 16.32
N HIS A 230 -4.34 -2.43 15.43
CA HIS A 230 -5.02 -2.70 14.17
C HIS A 230 -5.15 -4.22 14.01
N ILE A 231 -6.39 -4.69 13.86
CA ILE A 231 -6.67 -6.09 13.55
C ILE A 231 -7.68 -6.17 12.40
N ALA A 232 -7.44 -7.07 11.46
CA ALA A 232 -8.39 -7.41 10.42
C ALA A 232 -8.56 -8.93 10.36
N LEU A 233 -9.78 -9.41 10.57
CA LEU A 233 -10.16 -10.82 10.41
C LEU A 233 -11.38 -10.97 9.47
N LYS A 234 -11.90 -9.87 8.90
CA LYS A 234 -12.93 -9.89 7.86
C LYS A 234 -12.59 -10.89 6.74
N GLY A 235 -13.61 -11.58 6.23
CA GLY A 235 -13.43 -12.56 5.15
C GLY A 235 -13.05 -13.96 5.64
N ASN A 236 -12.79 -14.13 6.94
CA ASN A 236 -12.73 -15.45 7.57
C ASN A 236 -14.13 -15.96 7.94
N PRO A 237 -14.36 -17.29 8.00
CA PRO A 237 -15.59 -17.86 8.53
C PRO A 237 -15.96 -17.35 9.94
N ILE A 238 -15.00 -17.10 10.83
CA ILE A 238 -15.24 -16.56 12.18
C ILE A 238 -15.94 -15.18 12.16
N ALA A 239 -15.73 -14.38 11.10
CA ALA A 239 -16.32 -13.04 10.99
C ALA A 239 -17.83 -13.06 10.73
N LYS A 240 -18.43 -14.22 10.46
CA LYS A 240 -19.88 -14.39 10.27
C LYS A 240 -20.65 -14.63 11.57
N ARG A 241 -19.95 -14.79 12.70
CA ARG A 241 -20.59 -15.10 13.98
C ARG A 241 -21.15 -13.82 14.62
N ASP A 242 -22.26 -13.96 15.34
CA ASP A 242 -22.95 -12.82 15.98
C ASP A 242 -22.14 -12.18 17.12
N ASP A 243 -21.27 -12.96 17.76
CA ASP A 243 -20.39 -12.53 18.84
C ASP A 243 -19.07 -11.91 18.36
N TYR A 244 -18.82 -11.89 17.04
CA TYR A 244 -17.54 -11.51 16.44
C TYR A 244 -17.02 -10.14 16.90
N GLU A 245 -17.81 -9.08 16.71
CA GLU A 245 -17.37 -7.73 17.07
C GLU A 245 -17.25 -7.55 18.59
N LYS A 246 -18.19 -8.11 19.36
CA LYS A 246 -18.21 -8.00 20.83
C LYS A 246 -16.97 -8.67 21.44
N THR A 247 -16.65 -9.88 20.99
CA THR A 247 -15.52 -10.66 21.49
C THR A 247 -14.18 -10.02 21.13
N ILE A 248 -14.00 -9.54 19.89
CA ILE A 248 -12.77 -8.83 19.48
C ILE A 248 -12.57 -7.54 20.29
N ARG A 249 -13.62 -6.75 20.50
CA ARG A 249 -13.54 -5.53 21.33
C ARG A 249 -13.21 -5.86 22.79
N ALA A 250 -13.73 -6.97 23.33
CA ALA A 250 -13.40 -7.42 24.67
C ALA A 250 -11.93 -7.86 24.79
N TRP A 251 -11.37 -8.51 23.76
CA TRP A 251 -9.96 -8.95 23.76
C TRP A 251 -8.99 -7.78 23.57
N PHE A 252 -9.37 -6.79 22.75
CA PHE A 252 -8.51 -5.66 22.38
C PHE A 252 -9.18 -4.31 22.69
N PRO A 253 -9.22 -3.88 23.97
CA PRO A 253 -9.88 -2.63 24.34
C PRO A 253 -9.18 -1.36 23.81
N LYS A 254 -7.89 -1.46 23.44
CA LYS A 254 -7.09 -0.35 22.89
C LYS A 254 -7.06 -0.31 21.35
N LEU A 255 -7.96 -1.06 20.71
CA LEU A 255 -8.01 -1.17 19.26
C LEU A 255 -8.41 0.17 18.62
N ARG A 256 -7.67 0.57 17.59
CA ARG A 256 -7.92 1.79 16.82
C ARG A 256 -8.59 1.48 15.49
N VAL A 257 -8.22 0.36 14.87
CA VAL A 257 -8.76 -0.07 13.58
C VAL A 257 -9.16 -1.54 13.66
N PHE A 258 -10.40 -1.81 13.27
CA PHE A 258 -10.99 -3.13 13.19
C PHE A 258 -11.56 -3.35 11.79
N ASP A 259 -11.08 -4.37 11.08
CA ASP A 259 -11.56 -4.73 9.73
C ASP A 259 -11.56 -3.55 8.74
N GLY A 260 -10.51 -2.71 8.83
CA GLY A 260 -10.34 -1.51 8.00
C GLY A 260 -11.21 -0.32 8.42
N ARG A 261 -12.03 -0.44 9.46
CA ARG A 261 -12.82 0.66 10.03
C ARG A 261 -12.17 1.22 11.29
N ARG A 262 -12.18 2.54 11.44
CA ARG A 262 -11.75 3.19 12.69
C ARG A 262 -12.77 2.93 13.79
N VAL A 263 -12.28 2.49 14.93
CA VAL A 263 -13.07 2.14 16.12
C VAL A 263 -12.46 2.71 17.41
N ASP A 264 -11.52 3.65 17.30
CA ASP A 264 -10.94 4.31 18.46
C ASP A 264 -12.01 5.02 19.31
N ALA A 265 -11.90 4.92 20.64
CA ALA A 265 -12.88 5.50 21.58
C ALA A 265 -13.14 6.98 21.31
N LEU A 266 -12.08 7.77 21.09
CA LEU A 266 -12.16 9.18 20.71
C LEU A 266 -12.92 9.42 19.38
N PHE A 267 -12.87 8.47 18.45
CA PHE A 267 -13.62 8.57 17.19
C PHE A 267 -15.09 8.21 17.41
N LEU A 268 -15.38 7.20 18.21
CA LEU A 268 -16.75 6.81 18.56
C LEU A 268 -17.45 7.91 19.35
N GLU A 269 -16.81 8.49 20.36
CA GLU A 269 -17.34 9.62 21.14
C GLU A 269 -17.69 10.81 20.24
N ARG A 270 -16.77 11.22 19.36
CA ARG A 270 -17.02 12.32 18.40
C ARG A 270 -18.13 11.99 17.39
N LYS A 271 -18.31 10.72 17.03
CA LYS A 271 -19.38 10.29 16.13
C LYS A 271 -20.74 10.37 16.84
N GLU A 272 -20.81 9.88 18.08
CA GLU A 272 -22.01 9.95 18.91
C GLU A 272 -22.42 11.39 19.21
N GLU A 273 -21.46 12.27 19.53
CA GLU A 273 -21.70 13.69 19.76
C GLU A 273 -22.33 14.36 18.53
N LYS A 274 -21.81 14.06 17.33
CA LYS A 274 -22.37 14.57 16.07
C LYS A 274 -23.76 14.03 15.76
N GLU A 275 -24.03 12.76 16.04
CA GLU A 275 -25.37 12.19 15.83
C GLU A 275 -26.38 12.82 16.81
N ARG A 276 -26.01 13.02 18.07
CA ARG A 276 -26.87 13.72 19.06
C ARG A 276 -27.14 15.16 18.66
N GLU A 277 -26.14 15.87 18.14
CA GLU A 277 -26.31 17.24 17.64
C GLU A 277 -27.26 17.27 16.42
N LYS A 278 -27.10 16.31 15.50
CA LYS A 278 -27.97 16.18 14.33
C LYS A 278 -29.41 15.84 14.70
N GLU A 279 -29.61 14.94 15.67
CA GLU A 279 -30.93 14.59 16.19
C GLU A 279 -31.59 15.79 16.89
N ARG A 280 -30.82 16.59 17.62
CA ARG A 280 -31.31 17.84 18.23
C ARG A 280 -31.75 18.84 17.17
N LEU A 281 -30.93 19.08 16.15
CA LEU A 281 -31.27 20.00 15.05
C LEU A 281 -32.51 19.52 14.27
N ALA A 282 -32.62 18.21 13.99
CA ALA A 282 -33.78 17.66 13.31
C ALA A 282 -35.08 17.81 14.13
N ARG A 283 -35.00 17.70 15.46
CA ARG A 283 -36.13 17.94 16.35
C ARG A 283 -36.52 19.42 16.41
N GLU A 284 -35.54 20.32 16.49
CA GLU A 284 -35.77 21.77 16.43
C GLU A 284 -36.42 22.19 15.09
N GLU A 285 -35.96 21.63 13.96
CA GLU A 285 -36.58 21.85 12.65
C GLU A 285 -38.00 21.30 12.56
N ALA A 286 -38.27 20.12 13.14
CA ALA A 286 -39.61 19.53 13.18
C ALA A 286 -40.57 20.38 14.02
N GLU A 287 -40.13 20.83 15.20
CA GLU A 287 -40.93 21.71 16.08
C GLU A 287 -41.22 23.07 15.41
N GLN A 288 -40.25 23.65 14.67
CA GLN A 288 -40.49 24.88 13.89
C GLN A 288 -41.48 24.67 12.74
N LYS A 289 -41.42 23.51 12.07
CA LYS A 289 -42.34 23.19 10.97
C LYS A 289 -43.76 22.97 11.48
N GLU A 290 -43.92 22.31 12.62
CA GLU A 290 -45.22 22.11 13.26
C GLU A 290 -45.80 23.44 13.76
N GLN A 291 -44.98 24.35 14.30
CA GLN A 291 -45.41 25.70 14.65
C GLN A 291 -45.80 26.54 13.42
N ALA A 292 -45.08 26.40 12.31
CA ALA A 292 -45.42 27.07 11.06
C ALA A 292 -46.73 26.54 10.46
N GLU A 293 -46.94 25.22 10.47
CA GLU A 293 -48.19 24.59 9.99
C GLU A 293 -49.39 24.98 10.89
N GLN A 294 -49.20 25.06 12.21
CA GLN A 294 -50.24 25.55 13.12
C GLN A 294 -50.56 27.04 12.89
N ALA A 295 -49.55 27.88 12.66
CA ALA A 295 -49.73 29.30 12.35
C ALA A 295 -50.47 29.51 11.01
N GLU A 296 -50.11 28.76 9.96
CA GLU A 296 -50.82 28.79 8.68
C GLU A 296 -52.27 28.33 8.82
N SER A 297 -52.54 27.27 9.59
CA SER A 297 -53.93 26.81 9.83
C SER A 297 -54.77 27.82 10.62
N SER A 298 -54.18 28.54 11.57
CA SER A 298 -54.89 29.60 12.31
C SER A 298 -55.12 30.86 11.46
N GLU A 299 -54.22 31.16 10.53
CA GLU A 299 -54.42 32.28 9.58
C GLU A 299 -55.50 31.93 8.54
N GLU A 300 -55.60 30.68 8.08
CA GLU A 300 -56.68 30.22 7.20
C GLU A 300 -58.06 30.18 7.91
N GLU A 301 -58.12 29.77 9.19
CA GLU A 301 -59.36 29.83 9.98
C GLU A 301 -59.81 31.28 10.28
N GLU A 302 -58.87 32.21 10.51
CA GLU A 302 -59.18 33.65 10.68
C GLU A 302 -59.63 34.32 9.36
N GLU A 303 -59.10 33.91 8.20
CA GLU A 303 -59.57 34.38 6.89
C GLU A 303 -60.96 33.83 6.52
N GLU A 304 -61.29 32.59 6.88
CA GLU A 304 -62.64 32.03 6.69
C GLU A 304 -63.70 32.68 7.62
N GLU A 305 -63.34 33.06 8.85
CA GLU A 305 -64.24 33.83 9.73
C GLU A 305 -64.45 35.30 9.29
N GLU A 306 -63.49 35.91 8.57
CA GLU A 306 -63.66 37.26 8.01
C GLU A 306 -64.50 37.31 6.71
N GLU A 307 -64.61 36.22 5.94
CA GLU A 307 -65.44 36.18 4.73
C GLU A 307 -66.97 36.03 4.98
N GLU A 308 -67.41 35.65 6.20
CA GLU A 308 -68.84 35.53 6.54
C GLU A 308 -69.56 36.86 6.92
N LYS A 309 -68.88 38.02 6.89
CA LYS A 309 -69.53 39.34 7.14
C LYS A 309 -69.91 40.06 5.83
N PRO A 310 -71.16 40.55 5.67
CA PRO A 310 -71.68 40.94 4.36
C PRO A 310 -71.14 42.29 3.86
N LYS A 311 -70.63 42.26 2.62
CA LYS A 311 -70.15 43.42 1.83
C LYS A 311 -71.30 44.40 1.48
N LEU A 312 -71.23 45.64 1.97
CA LEU A 312 -72.03 46.79 1.51
C LEU A 312 -71.18 47.88 0.84
N LYS A 313 -71.03 47.69 -0.47
CA LYS A 313 -70.91 48.62 -1.62
C LYS A 313 -70.29 50.04 -1.47
N LYS A 314 -69.20 50.19 -2.24
CA LYS A 314 -68.92 51.16 -3.33
C LYS A 314 -68.67 52.65 -3.00
N SER A 315 -67.51 53.16 -3.42
CA SER A 315 -67.42 54.05 -4.61
C SER A 315 -65.96 54.39 -4.99
N LYS A 316 -65.79 54.85 -6.23
CA LYS A 316 -64.57 54.92 -7.03
C LYS A 316 -63.81 56.26 -6.89
N LYS A 317 -62.49 56.21 -7.10
CA LYS A 317 -61.63 57.06 -8.00
C LYS A 317 -60.39 57.71 -7.35
N SER A 318 -59.23 57.13 -7.69
CA SER A 318 -58.03 57.76 -8.30
C SER A 318 -57.46 59.08 -7.75
N LYS A 319 -56.17 59.09 -7.33
CA LYS A 319 -55.03 59.70 -8.08
C LYS A 319 -53.78 59.93 -7.18
N LYS A 320 -52.64 59.50 -7.75
CA LYS A 320 -51.31 60.16 -7.82
C LYS A 320 -50.37 60.27 -6.59
N LYS A 321 -49.18 59.68 -6.84
CA LYS A 321 -47.80 60.24 -6.80
C LYS A 321 -46.98 60.17 -5.49
N ARG A 322 -45.89 59.39 -5.57
CA ARG A 322 -44.45 59.68 -5.37
C ARG A 322 -43.71 58.34 -5.65
N LYS A 323 -42.82 58.07 -6.64
CA LYS A 323 -41.50 58.63 -7.08
C LYS A 323 -40.61 59.01 -5.89
N HIS A 324 -39.38 58.53 -5.69
CA HIS A 324 -38.30 57.91 -6.49
C HIS A 324 -37.60 56.82 -5.61
N GLU A 325 -37.15 55.67 -6.12
CA GLU A 325 -35.78 55.35 -6.65
C GLU A 325 -34.63 55.78 -5.71
N THR A 326 -33.56 55.03 -5.44
CA THR A 326 -32.65 54.20 -6.26
C THR A 326 -31.83 53.30 -5.31
N GLU A 327 -31.58 52.01 -5.58
CA GLU A 327 -30.34 51.43 -6.17
C GLU A 327 -29.78 50.37 -5.19
N ASN A 328 -29.17 49.24 -5.55
CA ASN A 328 -28.88 48.60 -6.83
C ASN A 328 -28.53 47.11 -6.60
N ALA A 329 -28.80 46.30 -7.63
CA ALA A 329 -28.18 45.04 -8.10
C ALA A 329 -27.41 44.11 -7.12
N GLY A 330 -27.54 42.77 -7.20
CA GLY A 330 -28.25 41.96 -8.18
C GLY A 330 -27.82 40.48 -8.17
N LYS A 331 -28.52 39.74 -9.04
CA LYS A 331 -28.21 38.41 -9.62
C LYS A 331 -28.44 37.15 -8.76
N ARG A 332 -29.72 36.74 -8.77
CA ARG A 332 -30.16 35.34 -8.91
C ARG A 332 -29.80 34.77 -10.29
N ARG A 333 -29.49 33.46 -10.33
CA ARG A 333 -29.76 32.54 -11.46
C ARG A 333 -30.37 31.27 -10.84
N ARG A 334 -31.69 31.05 -11.01
CA ARG A 334 -32.38 30.11 -11.93
C ARG A 334 -32.08 28.64 -11.60
N ARG A 335 -33.07 27.74 -11.43
CA ARG A 335 -34.11 27.24 -12.37
C ARG A 335 -35.32 26.72 -11.54
N HIS A 336 -36.61 27.02 -11.80
CA HIS A 336 -37.54 26.54 -12.87
C HIS A 336 -37.43 25.03 -13.16
N ASP A 337 -38.46 24.23 -13.32
CA ASP A 337 -39.89 24.19 -12.95
C ASP A 337 -40.31 22.76 -13.36
N ALA A 338 -41.09 22.08 -12.53
CA ALA A 338 -42.08 21.08 -12.95
C ALA A 338 -43.37 21.89 -13.28
N ASP A 339 -44.34 21.52 -14.09
CA ASP A 339 -44.94 20.23 -14.41
C ASP A 339 -45.82 20.43 -15.68
N ALA A 340 -46.26 19.32 -16.26
CA ALA A 340 -47.68 19.02 -16.56
C ALA A 340 -47.94 18.37 -17.92
N MET A 341 -48.46 17.14 -17.82
CA MET A 341 -49.71 16.65 -18.42
C MET A 341 -49.73 16.24 -19.92
N ASP A 342 -49.84 14.92 -20.09
CA ASP A 342 -51.07 14.21 -20.54
C ASP A 342 -51.08 13.42 -21.86
N VAL A 343 -51.86 12.31 -21.78
CA VAL A 343 -52.56 11.52 -22.82
C VAL A 343 -51.87 10.33 -23.52
N ASP A 344 -52.35 9.14 -23.13
CA ASP A 344 -52.71 7.91 -23.87
C ASP A 344 -52.10 7.59 -25.26
N SER A 345 -51.60 6.36 -25.42
CA SER A 345 -52.34 5.20 -26.00
C SER A 345 -51.42 4.16 -26.69
N ASP A 346 -51.63 2.93 -26.26
CA ASP A 346 -51.71 1.66 -27.01
C ASP A 346 -50.57 1.08 -27.88
N ASP A 347 -50.33 -0.19 -27.52
CA ASP A 347 -50.19 -1.40 -28.34
C ASP A 347 -48.81 -1.92 -28.80
N LYS A 348 -48.54 -3.14 -28.28
CA LYS A 348 -47.96 -4.33 -28.94
C LYS A 348 -46.63 -4.17 -29.71
N GLU A 349 -45.59 -4.86 -29.21
CA GLU A 349 -45.23 -6.19 -29.73
C GLU A 349 -44.12 -6.90 -28.93
N LYS A 350 -44.14 -8.23 -29.07
CA LYS A 350 -43.46 -9.28 -28.29
C LYS A 350 -41.94 -9.36 -28.47
N PRO A 351 -41.25 -10.07 -27.53
CA PRO A 351 -39.87 -10.51 -27.68
C PRO A 351 -39.78 -11.79 -28.52
N ARG A 352 -38.69 -11.95 -29.29
CA ARG A 352 -38.30 -13.25 -29.84
C ARG A 352 -36.82 -13.53 -29.68
N ASN A 353 -36.60 -14.81 -29.39
CA ASN A 353 -35.46 -15.51 -28.85
C ASN A 353 -34.84 -16.41 -29.94
N LYS A 354 -33.65 -16.94 -29.63
CA LYS A 354 -32.95 -18.08 -30.25
C LYS A 354 -32.17 -17.73 -31.53
N GLN A 355 -30.99 -18.27 -31.81
CA GLN A 355 -30.52 -19.65 -31.61
C GLN A 355 -28.97 -19.74 -31.52
N GLN A 356 -28.48 -20.64 -30.66
CA GLN A 356 -27.47 -21.65 -31.04
C GLN A 356 -28.22 -22.87 -31.61
N PRO A 357 -27.59 -23.68 -32.49
CA PRO A 357 -26.92 -24.95 -32.06
C PRO A 357 -25.69 -25.28 -32.97
N SER A 358 -24.83 -26.29 -32.82
CA SER A 358 -24.47 -27.31 -31.82
C SER A 358 -23.27 -28.12 -32.35
N LYS A 359 -22.44 -28.65 -31.44
CA LYS A 359 -21.79 -29.99 -31.41
C LYS A 359 -21.15 -30.61 -32.67
N ARG A 360 -19.87 -31.00 -32.53
CA ARG A 360 -19.42 -32.38 -32.84
C ARG A 360 -18.25 -32.79 -31.95
N ALA A 361 -18.18 -34.08 -31.66
CA ALA A 361 -17.34 -34.74 -30.67
C ALA A 361 -16.39 -35.77 -31.30
N ARG A 362 -15.41 -36.21 -30.48
CA ARG A 362 -14.63 -37.47 -30.47
C ARG A 362 -13.42 -37.65 -31.40
N LYS A 363 -12.24 -37.80 -30.78
CA LYS A 363 -11.47 -39.07 -30.56
C LYS A 363 -10.21 -38.70 -29.73
N GLU A 364 -10.07 -39.18 -28.50
CA GLU A 364 -9.36 -40.43 -28.13
C GLU A 364 -8.04 -40.65 -28.88
N GLN A 365 -6.92 -40.55 -28.15
CA GLN A 365 -5.89 -41.58 -28.18
C GLN A 365 -5.07 -41.62 -26.88
N HIS A 366 -4.83 -42.87 -26.49
CA HIS A 366 -4.12 -43.39 -25.34
C HIS A 366 -2.60 -43.35 -25.48
N SER A 367 -1.96 -43.57 -24.32
CA SER A 367 -0.62 -44.17 -24.13
C SER A 367 0.55 -43.20 -24.31
N SER A 368 1.66 -43.30 -23.61
CA SER A 368 2.09 -44.12 -22.47
C SER A 368 3.54 -43.71 -22.20
N LYS A 369 3.93 -43.74 -20.92
CA LYS A 369 5.20 -44.28 -20.41
C LYS A 369 6.55 -43.68 -20.87
N GLU A 370 7.48 -43.83 -19.92
CA GLU A 370 8.94 -43.89 -20.07
C GLU A 370 9.74 -42.57 -20.02
N ALA A 371 10.18 -42.24 -18.79
CA ALA A 371 11.61 -42.26 -18.48
C ALA A 371 12.01 -43.73 -18.19
N PRO A 372 13.21 -44.19 -18.56
CA PRO A 372 14.47 -43.96 -17.80
C PRO A 372 15.62 -43.58 -18.77
N SER A 373 16.85 -43.23 -18.43
CA SER A 373 17.88 -43.72 -17.49
C SER A 373 19.03 -42.68 -17.56
N ALA A 374 19.63 -42.21 -16.47
CA ALA A 374 20.70 -42.84 -15.69
C ALA A 374 21.97 -43.25 -16.51
N GLU A 375 23.10 -42.74 -16.02
CA GLU A 375 24.51 -43.14 -16.27
C GLU A 375 25.11 -42.71 -17.61
N VAL A 376 26.28 -42.07 -17.66
CA VAL A 376 27.58 -42.72 -17.40
C VAL A 376 28.64 -41.72 -16.87
N VAL A 377 29.18 -42.07 -15.69
CA VAL A 377 30.60 -42.25 -15.32
C VAL A 377 31.63 -41.12 -15.59
N ALA A 378 31.98 -40.47 -14.49
CA ALA A 378 33.30 -40.42 -13.83
C ALA A 378 34.56 -39.79 -14.46
N ALA A 379 35.30 -39.23 -13.50
CA ALA A 379 36.76 -39.19 -13.34
C ALA A 379 37.52 -37.99 -13.92
N ARG A 380 37.99 -37.12 -13.01
CA ARG A 380 39.40 -37.21 -12.57
C ARG A 380 39.68 -36.54 -11.23
N ARG A 381 40.49 -37.26 -10.46
CA ARG A 381 41.02 -37.02 -9.11
C ARG A 381 42.22 -36.05 -9.13
N ARG A 382 42.40 -35.39 -7.97
CA ARG A 382 43.63 -35.10 -7.19
C ARG A 382 44.83 -34.42 -7.88
N ALA A 383 45.26 -33.30 -7.28
CA ALA A 383 46.49 -33.13 -6.49
C ALA A 383 46.75 -31.63 -6.27
N LEU A 384 47.45 -31.08 -5.28
CA LEU A 384 47.99 -31.43 -3.96
C LEU A 384 48.52 -30.09 -3.39
N LEU A 385 48.43 -29.92 -2.07
CA LEU A 385 49.39 -29.30 -1.13
C LEU A 385 50.03 -27.92 -1.41
N GLY A 386 50.00 -27.08 -0.36
CA GLY A 386 51.17 -26.25 0.01
C GLY A 386 50.86 -24.78 0.32
N GLY A 387 50.68 -24.44 1.60
CA GLY A 387 51.20 -23.17 2.14
C GLY A 387 52.59 -23.40 2.73
N PRO A 388 53.14 -22.46 3.53
CA PRO A 388 52.94 -21.01 3.59
C PRO A 388 54.30 -20.25 3.53
N PHE A 389 54.33 -18.91 3.39
CA PHE A 389 55.47 -18.11 3.90
C PHE A 389 55.06 -16.67 4.24
N ALA A 390 55.68 -16.20 5.32
CA ALA A 390 55.49 -14.93 6.00
C ALA A 390 56.30 -13.78 5.38
N GLY A 391 55.96 -12.53 5.74
CA GLY A 391 56.81 -11.36 5.52
C GLY A 391 56.21 -10.08 6.11
N LYS A 392 56.83 -9.58 7.18
CA LYS A 392 56.48 -8.38 7.96
C LYS A 392 57.11 -7.10 7.38
N SER A 393 56.48 -5.94 7.65
CA SER A 393 57.09 -4.66 8.10
C SER A 393 55.95 -3.61 8.23
N GLU A 394 55.55 -3.11 9.41
CA GLU A 394 56.17 -2.12 10.32
C GLU A 394 56.56 -0.76 9.73
N ALA A 395 55.82 0.30 10.12
CA ALA A 395 56.28 1.55 10.78
C ALA A 395 55.16 2.63 10.69
N LYS A 396 54.49 3.01 11.79
CA LYS A 396 54.81 4.09 12.75
C LYS A 396 54.81 5.52 12.16
N VAL A 397 53.95 6.42 12.67
CA VAL A 397 54.28 7.62 13.49
C VAL A 397 53.18 8.71 13.46
N ALA A 398 52.93 9.23 14.68
CA ALA A 398 52.51 10.58 15.12
C ALA A 398 51.06 11.12 15.03
N LYS A 399 50.56 11.31 16.25
CA LYS A 399 49.67 12.36 16.79
C LYS A 399 49.90 13.76 16.21
N SER A 400 48.83 14.56 16.11
CA SER A 400 48.76 15.84 16.81
C SER A 400 47.32 16.38 16.90
N SER A 401 47.08 17.02 18.03
CA SER A 401 45.90 17.75 18.50
C SER A 401 45.75 19.13 17.84
N GLY A 402 44.52 19.63 17.72
CA GLY A 402 44.27 21.03 17.38
C GLY A 402 42.78 21.40 17.46
N SER A 403 42.37 21.91 18.62
CA SER A 403 41.09 22.58 18.87
C SER A 403 41.07 23.97 18.22
N LEU A 404 39.93 24.41 17.68
CA LEU A 404 39.17 25.60 18.13
C LEU A 404 38.28 26.24 17.02
N HIS A 405 37.22 26.88 17.53
CA HIS A 405 36.38 27.93 16.95
C HIS A 405 35.06 27.57 16.23
N LYS A 406 34.01 27.61 17.06
CA LYS A 406 32.65 28.08 16.76
C LYS A 406 32.66 29.28 15.79
N ARG A 407 31.81 29.22 14.77
CA ARG A 407 31.06 30.39 14.28
C ARG A 407 29.62 30.02 13.98
N THR A 408 28.75 30.65 14.77
CA THR A 408 27.32 30.78 14.58
C THR A 408 27.03 31.57 13.30
N THR A 409 26.16 31.05 12.43
CA THR A 409 25.19 31.89 11.73
C THR A 409 23.91 31.08 11.53
N SER A 410 22.84 31.66 12.03
CA SER A 410 21.45 31.29 11.84
C SER A 410 21.05 31.53 10.39
N ASP A 411 20.43 30.56 9.73
CA ASP A 411 19.40 30.89 8.74
C ASP A 411 18.26 29.88 8.72
N LYS A 412 17.05 30.43 8.61
CA LYS A 412 15.74 29.77 8.77
C LYS A 412 15.29 29.13 7.45
N ARG A 413 14.36 28.16 7.57
CA ARG A 413 13.45 27.55 6.55
C ARG A 413 14.00 26.25 5.95
N LYS A 414 13.29 25.12 5.86
CA LYS A 414 11.89 24.72 6.08
C LYS A 414 11.92 23.30 6.70
N ARG A 415 11.10 23.07 7.73
CA ARG A 415 10.91 21.76 8.37
C ARG A 415 10.25 20.79 7.40
N THR A 416 10.95 19.74 6.97
CA THR A 416 10.34 18.49 6.51
C THR A 416 10.28 17.55 7.71
N SER A 417 9.08 17.31 8.23
CA SER A 417 8.86 16.48 9.41
C SER A 417 9.20 15.02 9.10
N THR A 418 10.37 14.56 9.54
CA THR A 418 10.63 13.13 9.75
C THR A 418 9.78 12.68 10.95
N LYS A 419 8.70 11.93 10.72
CA LYS A 419 8.04 11.23 11.82
C LYS A 419 8.97 10.10 12.27
N ARG A 420 9.35 10.15 13.55
CA ARG A 420 9.98 9.04 14.26
C ARG A 420 8.84 8.31 14.97
N ASP A 421 8.82 6.98 14.91
CA ASP A 421 8.05 6.22 15.88
C ASP A 421 8.70 6.37 17.27
N ALA A 422 7.92 6.09 18.32
CA ALA A 422 8.26 6.38 19.72
C ALA A 422 9.60 5.76 20.21
N ASP A 423 10.16 4.80 19.47
CA ASP A 423 11.41 4.09 19.80
C ASP A 423 12.64 4.54 18.97
N GLY A 424 12.53 5.61 18.17
CA GLY A 424 13.68 6.21 17.47
C GLY A 424 14.23 5.40 16.28
N THR A 425 13.57 4.33 15.88
CA THR A 425 13.96 3.51 14.71
C THR A 425 13.55 4.23 13.41
N LYS A 426 14.51 4.41 12.48
CA LYS A 426 14.22 4.95 11.14
C LYS A 426 13.51 3.87 10.32
N VAL A 427 12.19 3.92 10.26
CA VAL A 427 11.39 3.18 9.27
C VAL A 427 11.45 3.98 7.96
N VAL A 428 11.66 3.30 6.83
CA VAL A 428 11.51 3.94 5.51
C VAL A 428 10.03 4.25 5.34
N ASP A 429 9.68 5.54 5.30
CA ASP A 429 8.30 5.99 5.10
C ASP A 429 7.90 5.69 3.64
N PHE A 430 6.96 4.78 3.46
CA PHE A 430 6.56 4.23 2.16
C PHE A 430 5.44 5.02 1.47
N ASP A 431 4.85 6.03 2.13
CA ASP A 431 3.87 6.92 1.48
C ASP A 431 4.51 7.87 0.45
N GLN A 432 5.83 7.78 0.22
CA GLN A 432 6.58 8.55 -0.78
C GLN A 432 7.49 7.72 -1.71
N LEU A 433 7.24 6.41 -1.85
CA LEU A 433 7.95 5.55 -2.82
C LEU A 433 7.18 5.34 -4.11
#